data_AF-A0A7J4S9I7-F1
#
_entry.id   AF-A0A7J4S9I7-F1
#
_cell.length_a   1.000
_cell.length_b   1.000
_cell.length_c   1.000
_cell.angle_alpha   90.00
_cell.angle_beta   90.00
_cell.angle_gamma   90.00
#
_symmetry.space_group_name_H-M   'P 1'
#
loop_
_entity.id
_entity.type
_entity.pdbx_description
1 polymer ?
#
loop_
_entity_poly.entity_id
_entity_poly.type
_entity_poly.pdbx_seq_one_letter_code
_entity_poly.pdbx_strand_id
1 'polypeptide(L)' 'MEFYGCLQKTLSNEILIAVHVTPNASQSCLLGYDQWTKNLKIAVRAKAEGGRA' A
#
# COMPACT_ATOMS: atom_id res chain seq x y z
N MET A 1 -7.66 9.70 -11.38
CA MET A 1 -6.60 8.66 -11.38
C MET A 1 -7.25 7.42 -10.83
N GLU A 2 -7.37 6.36 -11.63
CA GLU A 2 -8.12 5.16 -11.23
C GLU A 2 -7.20 4.15 -10.54
N PHE A 3 -7.47 3.88 -9.26
CA PHE A 3 -6.68 2.95 -8.42
C PHE A 3 -7.21 1.51 -8.47
N TYR A 4 -8.12 1.18 -9.39
CA TYR A 4 -8.78 -0.12 -9.41
C TYR A 4 -7.80 -1.30 -9.52
N GLY A 5 -6.64 -1.09 -10.15
CA GLY A 5 -5.64 -2.15 -10.30
C GLY A 5 -4.99 -2.63 -9.01
N CYS A 6 -5.03 -1.86 -7.91
CA CYS A 6 -4.52 -2.32 -6.61
C CYS A 6 -5.59 -2.96 -5.72
N LEU A 7 -6.85 -3.01 -6.16
CA LEU A 7 -7.97 -3.55 -5.39
C LEU A 7 -8.33 -4.93 -5.90
N GLN A 8 -8.43 -5.91 -5.00
CA GLN A 8 -8.93 -7.24 -5.32
C GLN A 8 -9.99 -7.65 -4.31
N LYS A 9 -11.01 -8.37 -4.77
CA LYS A 9 -12.06 -8.91 -3.90
C LYS A 9 -11.72 -10.34 -3.51
N THR A 10 -11.84 -10.67 -2.23
CA THR A 10 -11.69 -12.05 -1.75
C THR A 10 -12.95 -12.86 -2.04
N LEU A 11 -12.84 -14.19 -1.95
CA LEU A 11 -13.99 -15.10 -2.03
C LEU A 11 -15.02 -14.84 -0.91
N SER A 12 -14.56 -14.32 0.23
CA SER A 12 -15.37 -13.94 1.39
C SER A 12 -15.91 -12.50 1.31
N ASN A 13 -15.82 -11.85 0.14
CA ASN A 13 -16.33 -10.50 -0.10
C ASN A 13 -15.55 -9.37 0.64
N GLU A 14 -14.33 -9.64 1.10
CA GLU A 14 -13.41 -8.61 1.63
C GLU A 14 -12.63 -7.95 0.50
N ILE A 15 -11.99 -6.81 0.80
CA ILE A 15 -11.16 -6.08 -0.15
C ILE A 15 -9.70 -6.21 0.27
N LEU A 16 -8.88 -6.78 -0.62
CA LEU A 16 -7.43 -6.74 -0.55
C LEU A 16 -6.93 -5.51 -1.30
N ILE A 17 -5.92 -4.86 -0.72
CA ILE A 17 -5.26 -3.71 -1.31
C ILE A 17 -3.77 -4.03 -1.45
N ALA A 18 -3.26 -3.99 -2.68
CA ALA A 18 -1.84 -4.15 -2.96
C ALA A 18 -1.09 -2.84 -2.67
N VAL A 19 -0.20 -2.86 -1.68
CA VAL A 19 0.55 -1.68 -1.23
C VAL A 19 2.05 -1.95 -1.20
N HIS A 20 2.82 -0.93 -1.56
CA HIS A 20 4.25 -0.87 -1.31
C HIS A 20 4.49 0.11 -0.16
N VAL A 21 4.99 -0.39 0.97
CA VAL A 21 5.18 0.40 2.18
C VAL A 21 6.63 0.89 2.29
N THR A 22 6.81 2.20 2.46
CA THR A 22 8.06 2.82 2.88
C THR A 22 7.98 3.16 4.37
N PRO A 23 8.57 2.33 5.24
CA PRO A 23 8.57 2.56 6.69
C PRO A 23 9.55 3.68 7.08
N ASN A 24 9.53 4.07 8.36
CA ASN A 24 10.43 5.09 8.92
C ASN A 24 10.38 6.45 8.22
N ALA A 25 9.26 6.79 7.59
CA ALA A 25 9.09 8.10 6.95
C ALA A 25 8.87 9.20 8.00
N SER A 26 9.20 10.45 7.65
CA SER A 26 8.93 11.61 8.50
C SER A 26 7.43 11.86 8.72
N GLN A 27 6.60 11.36 7.81
CA GLN A 27 5.14 11.46 7.84
C GLN A 27 4.48 10.27 7.17
N SER A 28 3.26 9.94 7.60
CA SER A 28 2.44 8.94 6.95
C SER A 28 1.63 9.59 5.84
N CYS A 29 1.82 9.14 4.60
CA CYS A 29 1.13 9.73 3.43
C CYS A 29 1.06 8.75 2.25
N LEU A 30 0.13 9.04 1.33
CA LEU A 30 0.09 8.41 0.01
C LEU A 30 1.16 9.05 -0.88
N LEU A 31 2.09 8.25 -1.38
CA LEU A 31 3.17 8.72 -2.26
C LEU A 31 2.77 8.67 -3.74
N GLY A 32 1.90 7.73 -4.11
CA GLY A 32 1.42 7.61 -5.49
C GLY A 32 1.01 6.19 -5.85
N TYR A 33 0.79 5.94 -7.13
CA TYR A 33 0.40 4.64 -7.66
C TYR A 33 1.41 4.16 -8.70
N ASP A 34 1.86 2.93 -8.55
CA ASP A 34 2.72 2.27 -9.52
C ASP A 34 1.87 1.57 -10.57
N GLN A 35 1.80 2.13 -11.78
CA GLN A 35 0.97 1.56 -12.84
C GLN A 35 1.50 0.23 -13.37
N TRP A 36 2.79 -0.06 -13.23
CA TRP A 36 3.39 -1.29 -13.73
C TRP A 36 3.14 -2.45 -12.76
N THR A 37 3.50 -2.25 -11.50
CA THR A 37 3.33 -3.27 -10.45
C THR A 37 1.92 -3.31 -9.86
N LYS A 38 1.08 -2.32 -10.19
CA LYS A 38 -0.27 -2.13 -9.66
C LYS A 38 -0.33 -1.93 -8.15
N ASN A 39 0.73 -1.42 -7.52
CA ASN A 39 0.78 -1.15 -6.08
C ASN A 39 0.55 0.32 -5.74
N LEU A 40 -0.16 0.58 -4.65
CA LEU A 40 -0.22 1.91 -4.02
C LEU A 40 1.05 2.12 -3.19
N LYS A 41 1.82 3.17 -3.48
CA LYS A 41 3.01 3.54 -2.71
C LYS A 41 2.59 4.37 -1.51
N ILE A 42 2.92 3.90 -0.32
CA ILE A 42 2.59 4.58 0.94
C ILE A 42 3.84 4.76 1.77
N ALA A 43 3.94 5.91 2.43
CA ALA A 43 4.93 6.16 3.46
C ALA A 43 4.25 6.04 4.83
N VAL A 44 4.93 5.43 5.80
CA VAL A 44 4.44 5.35 7.17
C VAL A 44 5.55 5.72 8.16
N ARG A 45 5.17 6.42 9.24
CA ARG A 45 6.10 6.72 10.35
C ARG A 45 6.51 5.47 11.13
N ALA A 46 5.73 4.40 11.04
CA ALA A 46 6.00 3.16 11.75
C ALA A 46 7.38 2.61 11.36
N LYS A 47 8.12 2.13 12.36
CA LYS A 47 9.40 1.47 12.14
C LYS A 47 9.16 0.06 11.63
N ALA A 48 9.95 -0.37 10.65
CA ALA A 48 9.98 -1.76 10.23
C ALA A 48 10.68 -2.62 11.28
N GLU A 49 9.95 -3.03 12.31
CA GLU A 49 10.44 -3.95 13.34
C GLU A 49 9.84 -5.33 13.11
N GLY A 50 10.68 -6.30 12.72
CA GLY A 50 10.30 -7.70 12.60
C GLY A 50 9.26 -8.01 11.51
N GLY A 51 9.25 -7.28 10.39
CA GLY A 51 8.30 -7.48 9.30
C GLY A 51 6.94 -6.81 9.50
N ARG A 52 6.81 -5.94 10.51
CA ARG A 52 5.64 -5.07 10.69
C ARG A 52 5.93 -3.73 10.02
N ALA A 53 5.11 -3.35 9.05
CA ALA A 53 5.11 -2.04 8.41
C ALA A 53 3.70 -1.45 8.55
#